data_AF-A0A0Q9QKS4-F1
#
_entry.id   AF-A0A0Q9QKS4-F1
#
_cell.length_a   1.000
_cell.length_b   1.000
_cell.length_c   1.000
_cell.angle_alpha   90.00
_cell.angle_beta   90.00
_cell.angle_gamma   90.00
#
_symmetry.space_group_name_H-M   'P 1'
#
loop_
_entity.id
_entity.type
_entity.pdbx_description
1 polymer ?
#
loop_
_entity_poly.entity_id
_entity_poly.type
_entity_poly.pdbx_seq_one_letter_code
_entity_poly.pdbx_strand_id
1 'polypeptide(L)'
;MTQGIHPTERGDWKIRTASGTIYRLQIGADSLLTRYAQMTSPTPEYDRLAVYDLRQDGSPIPIRAFSRVQLGEEILFVLDVRRDGIETLRRTTPAVSIEAWEGVPTPEELPHRTPRIPWQPAEIRVIDL
;
A
#
# COMPACT_ATOMS: atom_id res chain seq x y z
N MET A 1 17.74 2.93 -11.52
CA MET A 1 16.70 2.04 -10.97
C MET A 1 17.36 1.07 -10.01
N THR A 2 16.80 0.92 -8.81
CA THR A 2 17.33 0.03 -7.77
C THR A 2 16.71 -1.36 -7.92
N GLN A 3 17.52 -2.42 -7.87
CA GLN A 3 17.01 -3.80 -8.05
C GLN A 3 16.35 -4.37 -6.78
N GLY A 4 16.65 -3.82 -5.61
CA GLY A 4 16.01 -4.19 -4.35
C GLY A 4 16.51 -3.38 -3.15
N ILE A 5 15.86 -3.53 -2.01
CA ILE A 5 16.19 -2.85 -0.74
C ILE A 5 16.35 -3.92 0.34
N HIS A 6 17.51 -3.96 0.98
CA HIS A 6 17.78 -4.85 2.11
C HIS A 6 17.27 -4.23 3.43
N PRO A 7 16.79 -5.04 4.40
CA PRO A 7 16.31 -4.55 5.70
C PRO A 7 17.28 -3.72 6.53
N THR A 8 18.58 -3.80 6.22
CA THR A 8 19.64 -3.07 6.91
C THR A 8 20.01 -1.75 6.23
N GLU A 9 19.48 -1.47 5.05
CA GLU A 9 19.72 -0.22 4.33
C GLU A 9 18.97 0.95 4.97
N ARG A 10 19.46 2.17 4.78
CA ARG A 10 18.80 3.41 5.22
C ARG A 10 18.49 4.28 4.01
N GLY A 11 17.34 4.94 4.02
CA GLY A 11 16.89 5.74 2.89
C GLY A 11 15.38 5.96 2.86
N ASP A 12 14.92 6.54 1.76
CA ASP A 12 13.51 6.83 1.51
C ASP A 12 13.20 6.42 0.06
N TRP A 13 12.26 5.49 -0.10
CA TRP A 13 11.96 4.87 -1.38
C TRP A 13 10.49 4.91 -1.72
N LYS A 14 10.22 5.11 -3.01
CA LYS A 14 8.93 4.89 -3.64
C LYS A 14 8.91 3.47 -4.21
N ILE A 15 7.90 2.70 -3.82
CA ILE A 15 7.68 1.34 -4.30
C ILE A 15 6.29 1.29 -4.94
N ARG A 16 6.22 1.02 -6.24
CA ARG A 16 4.95 0.68 -6.90
C ARG A 16 4.78 -0.83 -6.90
N THR A 17 3.57 -1.28 -6.61
CA THR A 17 3.20 -2.70 -6.66
C THR A 17 2.26 -2.98 -7.83
N ALA A 18 2.13 -4.24 -8.21
CA ALA A 18 1.39 -4.65 -9.41
C ALA A 18 -0.10 -4.28 -9.36
N SER A 19 -0.69 -4.13 -8.16
CA SER A 19 -2.05 -3.61 -7.98
C SER A 19 -2.17 -2.09 -8.15
N GLY A 20 -1.10 -1.41 -8.54
CA GLY A 20 -1.08 0.04 -8.71
C GLY A 20 -0.97 0.84 -7.41
N THR A 21 -0.80 0.16 -6.27
CA THR A 21 -0.57 0.79 -4.96
C THR A 21 0.87 1.30 -4.88
N ILE A 22 1.04 2.51 -4.35
CA ILE A 22 2.34 3.10 -4.04
C ILE A 22 2.60 3.00 -2.55
N TYR A 23 3.80 2.59 -2.18
CA TYR A 23 4.32 2.67 -0.82
C TYR A 23 5.48 3.65 -0.78
N ARG A 24 5.50 4.51 0.23
CA ARG A 24 6.71 5.19 0.67
C ARG A 24 7.31 4.41 1.81
N LEU A 25 8.52 3.88 1.62
CA LEU A 25 9.28 3.15 2.62
C LEU A 25 10.40 4.05 3.12
N GLN A 26 10.32 4.48 4.38
CA GLN A 26 11.35 5.26 5.04
C GLN A 26 12.08 4.36 6.04
N ILE A 27 13.39 4.18 5.87
CA ILE A 27 14.22 3.38 6.78
C ILE A 27 15.26 4.27 7.43
N GLY A 28 15.14 4.45 8.74
CA GLY A 28 15.87 5.45 9.51
C GLY A 28 16.03 5.05 10.97
N ALA A 29 16.09 6.03 11.87
CA ALA A 29 15.98 5.78 13.31
C ALA A 29 14.57 5.25 13.63
N ASP A 30 13.56 5.87 13.05
CA ASP A 30 12.17 5.42 13.06
C ASP A 30 11.79 5.01 11.63
N SER A 31 11.62 3.70 11.41
CA SER A 31 11.22 3.20 10.10
C SER A 31 9.71 3.28 9.92
N LEU A 32 9.26 3.87 8.82
CA LEU A 32 7.86 4.19 8.55
C LEU A 32 7.44 3.70 7.16
N LEU A 33 6.20 3.22 7.06
CA LEU A 33 5.54 2.87 5.82
C LEU A 33 4.31 3.76 5.64
N THR A 34 4.22 4.43 4.48
CA THR A 34 2.98 5.09 4.06
C THR A 34 2.44 4.37 2.83
N ARG A 35 1.18 3.97 2.87
CA ARG A 35 0.48 3.37 1.72
C ARG A 35 -0.41 4.41 1.05
N TYR A 36 -0.31 4.53 -0.26
CA TYR A 36 -1.21 5.29 -1.10
C TYR A 36 -1.94 4.32 -2.03
N ALA A 37 -3.21 4.04 -1.73
CA ALA A 37 -4.01 3.07 -2.46
C ALA A 37 -4.19 3.51 -3.92
N GLN A 38 -3.98 2.57 -4.84
CA GLN A 38 -4.34 2.64 -6.27
C GLN A 38 -4.06 4.00 -6.97
N MET A 39 -2.92 4.63 -6.68
CA MET A 39 -2.48 5.86 -7.35
C MET A 39 -2.15 5.67 -8.84
N THR A 40 -1.94 4.43 -9.27
CA THR A 40 -1.57 4.10 -10.66
C THR A 40 -2.42 2.95 -11.16
N SER A 41 -2.53 2.81 -12.49
CA SER A 41 -3.17 1.65 -13.10
C SER A 41 -2.45 0.37 -12.65
N PRO A 42 -3.20 -0.68 -12.26
CA PRO A 42 -2.63 -2.01 -12.07
C PRO A 42 -1.95 -2.53 -13.34
N THR A 43 -1.07 -3.52 -13.20
CA THR A 43 -0.62 -4.31 -14.36
C THR A 43 -1.76 -5.20 -14.86
N PRO A 44 -1.73 -5.66 -16.12
CA PRO A 44 -2.83 -6.44 -16.71
C PRO A 44 -3.21 -7.69 -15.90
N GLU A 45 -2.25 -8.32 -15.22
CA GLU A 45 -2.47 -9.54 -14.43
C GLU A 45 -3.25 -9.29 -13.13
N TYR A 46 -3.30 -8.02 -12.68
CA TYR A 46 -3.92 -7.59 -11.42
C TYR A 46 -5.06 -6.59 -11.63
N ASP A 47 -5.55 -6.42 -12.86
CA ASP A 47 -6.60 -5.47 -13.22
C ASP A 47 -7.94 -5.74 -12.50
N ARG A 48 -8.24 -7.01 -12.22
CA ARG A 48 -9.44 -7.48 -11.52
C ARG A 48 -9.31 -7.46 -10.00
N LEU A 49 -8.13 -7.19 -9.47
CA LEU A 49 -7.93 -7.17 -8.03
C LEU A 49 -8.47 -5.87 -7.45
N ALA A 50 -9.54 -5.97 -6.66
CA ALA A 50 -10.04 -4.83 -5.91
C ALA A 50 -9.00 -4.35 -4.88
N VAL A 51 -8.60 -3.08 -4.99
CA VAL A 51 -7.77 -2.42 -3.99
C VAL A 51 -8.69 -1.62 -3.08
N TYR A 52 -8.75 -2.01 -1.80
CA TYR A 52 -9.58 -1.32 -0.82
C TYR A 52 -8.82 -0.19 -0.14
N ASP A 53 -9.55 0.88 0.16
CA ASP A 53 -9.11 1.94 1.05
C ASP A 53 -9.02 1.42 2.49
N LEU A 54 -7.86 1.61 3.12
CA LEU A 54 -7.64 1.31 4.51
C LEU A 54 -7.70 2.60 5.34
N ARG A 55 -8.11 2.47 6.61
CA ARG A 55 -8.25 3.62 7.53
C ARG A 55 -6.98 4.48 7.65
N GLN A 56 -5.81 3.87 7.47
CA GLN A 56 -4.49 4.50 7.63
C GLN A 56 -3.79 4.77 6.30
N ASP A 57 -4.49 4.69 5.15
CA ASP A 57 -3.89 5.13 3.89
C ASP A 57 -3.54 6.63 3.93
N GLY A 58 -2.43 6.99 3.29
CA GLY A 58 -1.83 8.32 3.35
C GLY A 58 -1.17 8.67 4.69
N SER A 59 -1.31 7.83 5.73
CA SER A 59 -0.72 8.06 7.04
C SER A 59 0.54 7.18 7.26
N PRO A 60 1.61 7.72 7.86
CA PRO A 60 2.79 6.93 8.18
C PRO A 60 2.55 5.97 9.35
N ILE A 61 2.87 4.70 9.12
CA ILE A 61 2.74 3.60 10.09
C ILE A 61 4.14 3.08 10.46
N PRO A 62 4.44 2.84 11.74
CA PRO A 62 5.70 2.22 12.14
C PRO A 62 5.90 0.83 11.56
N ILE A 63 7.10 0.59 11.03
CA ILE A 63 7.57 -0.71 10.55
C ILE A 63 8.39 -1.37 11.67
N ARG A 64 8.04 -2.60 12.02
CA ARG A 64 8.82 -3.44 12.94
C ARG A 64 9.84 -4.30 12.20
N ALA A 65 9.43 -4.85 11.07
CA ALA A 65 10.28 -5.61 10.16
C ALA A 65 9.68 -5.61 8.75
N PHE A 66 10.51 -5.93 7.76
CA PHE A 66 10.03 -6.20 6.41
C PHE A 66 10.95 -7.20 5.70
N SER A 67 10.41 -7.95 4.74
CA SER A 67 11.21 -8.81 3.86
C SER A 67 12.05 -7.96 2.91
N ARG A 68 13.11 -8.53 2.33
CA ARG A 68 13.83 -7.86 1.24
C ARG A 68 12.85 -7.39 0.17
N VAL A 69 12.94 -6.13 -0.23
CA VAL A 69 12.15 -5.59 -1.35
C VAL A 69 12.90 -5.93 -2.62
N GLN A 70 12.23 -6.55 -3.59
CA GLN A 70 12.83 -6.91 -4.87
C GLN A 70 11.77 -6.81 -5.98
N LEU A 71 12.18 -6.35 -7.16
CA LEU A 71 11.29 -6.30 -8.32
C LEU A 71 10.78 -7.71 -8.68
N GLY A 72 9.50 -7.82 -9.00
CA GLY A 72 8.83 -9.09 -9.31
C GLY A 72 8.41 -9.90 -8.09
N GLU A 73 8.83 -9.51 -6.89
CA GLU A 73 8.54 -10.23 -5.64
C GLU A 73 7.55 -9.46 -4.77
N GLU A 74 6.75 -10.19 -4.00
CA GLU A 74 5.90 -9.61 -2.98
C GLU A 74 6.71 -9.15 -1.76
N ILE A 75 6.18 -8.18 -1.04
CA ILE A 75 6.81 -7.64 0.16
C ILE A 75 5.96 -8.01 1.36
N LEU A 76 6.60 -8.54 2.39
CA LEU A 76 6.01 -8.76 3.70
C LEU A 76 6.44 -7.62 4.61
N PHE A 77 5.47 -6.91 5.18
CA PHE A 77 5.68 -5.91 6.22
C PHE A 77 5.08 -6.39 7.53
N VAL A 78 5.81 -6.20 8.62
CA VAL A 78 5.32 -6.31 9.99
C VAL A 78 5.15 -4.89 10.52
N LEU A 79 3.91 -4.49 10.75
CA LEU A 79 3.50 -3.12 11.03
C LEU A 79 2.89 -2.99 12.43
N ASP A 80 3.13 -1.86 13.09
CA ASP A 80 2.38 -1.46 14.29
C ASP A 80 1.31 -0.42 13.92
N VAL A 81 0.22 -0.92 13.32
CA VAL A 81 -0.85 -0.07 12.75
C VAL A 81 -1.59 0.72 13.85
N ARG A 82 -1.63 0.19 15.07
CA ARG A 82 -2.39 0.75 16.19
C ARG A 82 -1.54 1.58 17.15
N ARG A 83 -0.21 1.49 17.05
CA ARG A 83 0.76 2.10 17.97
C ARG A 83 0.62 1.58 19.41
N ASP A 84 0.14 0.35 19.54
CA ASP A 84 -0.03 -0.36 20.82
C ASP A 84 0.95 -1.54 20.95
N GLY A 85 1.85 -1.72 19.97
CA GLY A 85 2.81 -2.82 19.93
C GLY A 85 2.24 -4.12 19.35
N ILE A 86 0.96 -4.17 18.96
CA ILE A 86 0.38 -5.35 18.32
C ILE A 86 0.75 -5.37 16.84
N GLU A 87 1.49 -6.40 16.46
CA GLU A 87 1.98 -6.57 15.10
C GLU A 87 0.86 -6.95 14.12
N THR A 88 0.89 -6.32 12.95
CA THR A 88 0.01 -6.61 11.81
C THR A 88 0.87 -7.00 10.62
N LEU A 89 0.69 -8.22 10.11
CA LEU A 89 1.33 -8.66 8.88
C LEU A 89 0.59 -8.10 7.66
N ARG A 90 1.34 -7.53 6.71
CA ARG A 90 0.82 -7.07 5.42
C ARG A 90 1.66 -7.64 4.29
N ARG A 91 1.00 -8.36 3.38
CA ARG A 91 1.58 -8.85 2.12
C ARG A 91 1.12 -7.95 0.98
N THR A 92 2.05 -7.56 0.11
CA THR A 92 1.73 -6.80 -1.10
C THR A 92 1.55 -7.72 -2.30
N THR A 93 1.03 -7.17 -3.40
CA THR A 93 1.32 -7.72 -4.73
C THR A 93 2.78 -7.45 -5.12
N PRO A 94 3.33 -8.09 -6.16
CA PRO A 94 4.72 -7.91 -6.56
C PRO A 94 5.14 -6.46 -6.76
N ALA A 95 6.36 -6.10 -6.36
CA ALA A 95 6.93 -4.79 -6.66
C ALA A 95 7.24 -4.67 -8.16
N VAL A 96 6.81 -3.58 -8.78
CA VAL A 96 7.02 -3.32 -10.22
C VAL A 96 7.93 -2.13 -10.48
N SER A 97 8.11 -1.24 -9.50
CA SER A 97 9.17 -0.22 -9.53
C SER A 97 9.69 0.09 -8.13
N ILE A 98 10.98 0.43 -8.06
CA ILE A 98 11.66 0.90 -6.85
C ILE A 98 12.51 2.11 -7.25
N GLU A 99 12.21 3.24 -6.63
CA GLU A 99 12.82 4.55 -6.91
C GLU A 99 13.16 5.24 -5.59
N ALA A 100 14.13 6.17 -5.63
CA ALA A 100 14.32 7.08 -4.51
C ALA A 100 13.08 7.97 -4.37
N TRP A 101 12.72 8.32 -3.14
CA TRP A 101 11.60 9.23 -2.91
C TRP A 101 12.02 10.68 -3.15
N GLU A 102 11.55 11.28 -4.24
CA GLU A 102 11.89 12.67 -4.62
C GLU A 102 10.91 13.73 -4.08
N GLY A 103 9.84 13.34 -3.38
CA GLY A 103 8.90 14.30 -2.79
C GLY A 103 7.50 13.76 -2.53
N VAL A 104 6.72 14.48 -1.72
CA VAL A 104 5.35 14.12 -1.36
C VAL A 104 4.47 14.15 -2.62
N PRO A 105 3.69 13.08 -2.93
CA PRO A 105 2.78 13.10 -4.06
C PRO A 105 1.82 14.26 -3.91
N THR A 106 1.57 14.98 -4.99
CA THR A 106 0.67 16.13 -4.97
C THR A 106 -0.74 15.64 -4.63
N PRO A 107 -1.61 16.50 -4.06
CA PRO A 107 -3.01 16.16 -3.80
C PRO A 107 -3.78 15.66 -5.04
N GLU A 108 -3.31 16.00 -6.24
CA GLU A 108 -3.86 15.56 -7.53
C GLU A 108 -3.42 14.12 -7.90
N GLU A 109 -2.26 13.68 -7.41
CA GLU A 109 -1.75 12.31 -7.57
C GLU A 109 -2.33 11.35 -6.53
N LEU A 110 -2.76 11.87 -5.37
CA LEU A 110 -3.52 11.11 -4.39
C LEU A 110 -4.94 10.94 -4.93
N PRO A 111 -5.41 9.71 -5.25
CA PRO A 111 -6.77 9.52 -5.72
C PRO A 111 -7.71 10.16 -4.70
N HIS A 112 -8.33 11.27 -5.11
CA HIS A 112 -9.44 11.84 -4.40
C HIS A 112 -10.41 10.70 -4.14
N ARG A 113 -10.82 10.55 -2.86
CA ARG A 113 -11.97 9.74 -2.48
C ARG A 113 -12.99 9.80 -3.62
N THR A 114 -13.24 8.70 -4.31
CA THR A 114 -14.57 8.58 -4.90
C THR A 114 -15.50 8.65 -3.69
N PRO A 115 -16.41 9.65 -3.60
CA PRO A 115 -17.35 9.68 -2.49
C PRO A 115 -17.98 8.30 -2.40
N ARG A 116 -17.98 7.71 -1.20
CA ARG A 116 -18.67 6.44 -0.95
C ARG A 116 -20.05 6.59 -1.57
N ILE A 117 -20.36 5.77 -2.59
CA ILE A 117 -21.74 5.60 -3.00
C ILE A 117 -22.46 5.21 -1.71
N PRO A 118 -23.53 5.92 -1.30
CA PRO A 118 -24.29 5.53 -0.11
C PRO A 118 -24.60 4.04 -0.23
N TRP A 119 -24.35 3.28 0.83
CA TRP A 119 -24.77 1.89 0.86
C TRP A 119 -26.26 1.84 0.51
N GLN A 120 -26.59 1.27 -0.66
CA GLN A 120 -27.95 0.96 -1.01
C GLN A 120 -28.25 -0.42 -0.43
N PRO A 121 -29.24 -0.54 0.47
CA PRO A 121 -29.70 -1.85 0.89
C PRO A 121 -30.10 -2.66 -0.34
N ALA A 122 -29.67 -3.91 -0.41
CA ALA A 122 -30.22 -4.83 -1.40
C ALA A 122 -31.73 -4.95 -1.15
N GLU A 123 -32.54 -4.75 -2.19
CA GLU A 123 -33.97 -5.07 -2.12
C GLU A 123 -34.12 -6.58 -1.84
N ILE A 124 -34.52 -6.93 -0.62
CA ILE A 124 -34.93 -8.29 -0.30
C ILE A 124 -36.29 -8.50 -0.98
N ARG A 125 -36.30 -9.20 -2.11
CA ARG A 125 -37.55 -9.71 -2.68
C ARG A 125 -37.90 -10.99 -1.94
N VAL A 126 -38.93 -10.93 -1.10
CA VAL A 126 -39.60 -12.11 -0.59
C VAL A 126 -40.29 -12.77 -1.78
N ILE A 127 -39.86 -14.00 -2.11
CA ILE A 127 -40.57 -14.86 -3.04
C ILE A 127 -41.55 -15.66 -2.18
N ASP A 128 -42.84 -15.40 -2.30
CA ASP A 128 -43.86 -16.29 -1.74
C ASP A 128 -43.81 -17.61 -2.53
N LEU A 129 -43.56 -18.71 -1.82
CA LEU A 129 -43.51 -20.07 -2.35
C LEU A 129 -44.91 -20.68 -2.46
#